data_AF-A0A1L5WGG9-F1
#
_entry.id   AF-A0A1L5WGG9-F1
#
_cell.length_a   1.000
_cell.length_b   1.000
_cell.length_c   1.000
_cell.angle_alpha   90.00
_cell.angle_beta   90.00
_cell.angle_gamma   90.00
#
_symmetry.space_group_name_H-M   'P 1'
#
loop_
_entity.id
_entity.type
_entity.pdbx_description
1 polymer ?
#
loop_
_entity_poly.entity_id
_entity_poly.type
_entity_poly.pdbx_seq_one_letter_code
_entity_poly.pdbx_strand_id
1 'polypeptide(L)' 'MSGTKTEVNAQTTHKCYFCGASNIEVAGVLIAGPGVSICQKCVFQWVDIVFQHAEKTDKPTS' A
#
# COMPACT_ATOMS: atom_id res chain seq x y z
N MET A 1 16.49 24.30 -12.65
CA MET A 1 15.38 23.34 -12.50
C MET A 1 15.99 21.94 -12.33
N SER A 2 16.59 21.66 -11.17
CA SER A 2 17.11 20.32 -10.88
C SER A 2 15.94 19.43 -10.50
N GLY A 3 15.44 18.66 -11.45
CA GLY A 3 14.56 17.55 -11.14
C GLY A 3 15.36 16.57 -10.30
N THR A 4 15.06 16.50 -9.02
CA THR A 4 15.52 15.44 -8.13
C THR A 4 15.09 14.14 -8.79
N LYS A 5 16.06 13.40 -9.32
CA LYS A 5 15.84 12.06 -9.85
C LYS A 5 15.47 11.23 -8.63
N THR A 6 14.19 11.20 -8.28
CA THR A 6 13.67 10.29 -7.26
C THR A 6 14.05 8.91 -7.78
N GLU A 7 15.03 8.28 -7.15
CA GLU A 7 15.40 6.91 -7.40
C GLU A 7 14.24 6.05 -6.90
N VAL A 8 13.17 6.03 -7.71
CA VAL A 8 12.05 5.14 -7.56
C VAL A 8 12.64 3.77 -7.76
N ASN A 9 12.70 3.01 -6.67
CA ASN A 9 13.30 1.69 -6.61
C ASN A 9 12.91 0.87 -7.85
N ALA A 10 13.90 0.49 -8.67
CA ALA A 10 13.71 -0.28 -9.90
C ALA A 10 13.37 -1.76 -9.63
N GLN A 11 13.22 -2.13 -8.35
CA GLN A 11 12.88 -3.49 -7.95
C GLN A 11 11.39 -3.79 -8.18
N THR A 12 11.18 -5.06 -8.52
CA THR A 12 9.98 -5.70 -9.03
C THR A 12 8.68 -5.26 -8.32
N THR A 13 7.92 -4.37 -8.99
CA THR A 13 6.56 -3.94 -8.60
C THR A 13 5.54 -5.08 -8.52
N HIS A 14 5.94 -6.30 -8.88
CA HIS A 14 5.11 -7.49 -8.91
C HIS A 14 4.92 -8.16 -7.55
N LYS A 15 5.44 -7.63 -6.43
CA LYS A 15 5.20 -8.18 -5.08
C LYS A 15 4.62 -7.14 -4.14
N CYS A 16 3.53 -7.50 -3.46
CA CYS A 16 2.96 -6.69 -2.38
C CYS A 16 4.01 -6.43 -1.30
N TYR A 17 4.26 -5.16 -1.00
CA TYR A 17 5.23 -4.76 0.02
C TYR A 17 4.87 -5.29 1.43
N PHE A 18 3.57 -5.41 1.72
CA PHE A 18 3.09 -5.73 3.06
C PHE A 18 3.08 -7.23 3.37
N CYS A 19 2.72 -8.08 2.40
CA CYS A 19 2.62 -9.53 2.60
C CYS A 19 3.57 -10.36 1.74
N GLY A 20 4.37 -9.73 0.87
CA GLY A 20 5.34 -10.40 0.00
C GLY A 20 4.74 -11.14 -1.20
N ALA A 21 3.41 -11.31 -1.26
CA ALA A 21 2.73 -12.05 -2.31
C ALA A 21 2.94 -11.40 -3.69
N SER A 22 3.29 -12.22 -4.66
CA SER A 22 3.47 -11.81 -6.06
C SER A 22 2.15 -11.60 -6.79
N ASN A 23 2.20 -10.95 -7.96
CA ASN A 23 1.04 -10.69 -8.80
C ASN A 23 0.31 -11.97 -9.27
N ILE A 24 0.98 -13.13 -9.25
CA ILE A 24 0.36 -14.43 -9.55
C ILE A 24 -0.27 -15.10 -8.32
N GLU A 25 0.21 -14.78 -7.12
CA GLU A 25 -0.28 -15.34 -5.85
C GLU A 25 -1.44 -14.54 -5.26
N VAL A 26 -1.56 -13.26 -5.64
CA VAL A 26 -2.64 -12.40 -5.18
C VAL A 26 -3.95 -12.82 -5.85
N ALA A 27 -4.91 -13.29 -5.05
CA ALA A 27 -6.30 -13.38 -5.45
C ALA A 27 -6.92 -11.98 -5.52
N GLY A 28 -6.85 -11.34 -6.70
CA GLY A 28 -7.38 -10.00 -6.95
C GLY A 28 -6.35 -9.04 -7.52
N VAL A 29 -6.46 -7.76 -7.15
CA VAL A 29 -5.63 -6.69 -7.73
C VAL A 29 -4.34 -6.48 -6.92
N LEU A 30 -3.22 -6.31 -7.62
CA LEU A 30 -1.99 -5.73 -7.09
C LEU A 30 -1.86 -4.30 -7.62
N ILE A 31 -1.97 -3.32 -6.72
CA ILE A 31 -1.91 -1.89 -7.03
C ILE A 31 -0.44 -1.46 -6.95
N ALA A 32 0.14 -1.06 -8.08
CA ALA A 32 1.53 -0.60 -8.14
C ALA A 32 1.63 0.93 -8.15
N GLY A 33 2.51 1.48 -7.31
CA GLY A 33 2.94 2.87 -7.32
C GLY A 33 4.46 2.97 -7.51
N PRO A 34 5.02 4.19 -7.55
CA PRO A 34 6.47 4.38 -7.63
C PRO A 34 7.19 3.72 -6.44
N GLY A 35 7.89 2.61 -6.67
CA GLY A 35 8.76 1.95 -5.70
C GLY A 35 8.04 1.09 -4.65
N VAL A 36 6.72 0.93 -4.77
CA VAL A 36 5.91 0.16 -3.82
C VAL A 36 4.70 -0.44 -4.53
N SER A 37 4.21 -1.58 -4.07
CA SER A 37 2.89 -2.08 -4.45
C SER A 37 2.15 -2.70 -3.27
N ILE A 38 0.82 -2.72 -3.34
CA ILE A 38 -0.06 -3.22 -2.31
C ILE A 38 -1.16 -4.09 -2.93
N CYS A 39 -1.41 -5.27 -2.35
CA CYS A 39 -2.49 -6.13 -2.81
C CYS A 39 -3.82 -5.77 -2.15
N GLN A 40 -4.92 -6.08 -2.83
CA GLN A 40 -6.28 -5.85 -2.36
C GLN A 40 -6.54 -6.42 -0.95
N LYS A 41 -6.02 -7.62 -0.64
CA LYS A 41 -6.14 -8.22 0.70
C LYS A 41 -5.54 -7.32 1.79
N CYS A 42 -4.35 -6.78 1.54
CA CYS A 42 -3.70 -5.89 2.49
C CYS A 42 -4.45 -4.56 2.62
N VAL A 43 -5.00 -4.02 1.52
CA VAL A 43 -5.84 -2.81 1.60
C VAL A 43 -7.01 -3.02 2.56
N PHE A 44 -7.76 -4.12 2.43
CA PHE A 44 -8.90 -4.37 3.31
C PHE A 44 -8.51 -4.59 4.77
N GLN A 45 -7.41 -5.30 5.04
CA GLN A 45 -6.90 -5.43 6.41
C GLN A 45 -6.56 -4.07 7.04
N TRP A 46 -5.96 -3.15 6.28
CA TRP A 46 -5.64 -1.83 6.80
C TRP A 46 -6.89 -0.95 6.97
N VAL A 47 -7.86 -1.04 6.05
CA VAL A 47 -9.16 -0.38 6.21
C VAL A 47 -9.82 -0.87 7.50
N ASP A 48 -9.89 -2.18 7.71
CA ASP A 48 -10.43 -2.75 8.94
C ASP A 48 -9.69 -2.21 10.17
N ILE A 49 -8.36 -2.23 10.20
CA ILE A 49 -7.59 -1.71 11.35
C ILE A 49 -7.84 -0.22 11.60
N VAL A 50 -7.78 0.61 10.55
CA VAL A 50 -7.92 2.07 10.66
C VAL A 50 -9.32 2.45 11.09
N PHE A 51 -10.34 1.79 10.56
CA PHE A 51 -11.74 2.14 10.81
C PHE A 51 -12.36 1.35 11.98
N GLN A 52 -11.81 0.21 12.42
CA GLN A 52 -12.24 -0.45 13.67
C GLN A 52 -11.85 0.34 14.93
N HIS A 53 -10.76 1.11 14.87
CA HIS A 53 -10.34 2.01 15.96
C HIS A 53 -10.88 3.43 15.80
N ALA A 54 -11.65 3.70 14.75
CA ALA A 54 -12.46 4.90 14.67
C ALA A 54 -13.68 4.73 15.59
N GLU A 55 -13.46 4.78 16.90
CA GLU A 55 -14.46 5.45 17.74
C GLU A 55 -14.73 6.79 17.06
N LYS A 56 -15.99 7.18 16.91
CA LYS A 56 -16.36 8.50 16.39
C LYS A 56 -15.78 9.57 17.32
N THR A 57 -14.51 9.89 17.17
CA THR A 57 -13.90 11.04 17.78
C THR A 57 -13.87 12.09 16.70
N ASP A 58 -14.78 13.06 16.81
CA ASP A 58 -14.73 14.34 16.09
C ASP A 58 -13.47 15.17 16.43
N LYS A 59 -12.45 14.54 17.04
CA LYS A 59 -11.18 15.15 17.39
C LYS A 59 -10.20 14.88 16.26
N PRO A 60 -9.60 15.93 15.64
CA PRO A 60 -8.57 15.75 14.64
C PRO A 60 -7.41 14.92 15.21
N THR A 61 -6.96 13.92 14.47
CA THR A 61 -5.66 13.29 14.70
C THR A 61 -4.59 14.38 14.57
N SER A 62 -3.92 14.70 15.69
CA SER A 62 -2.78 15.64 15.73
C SER A 62 -1.52 15.03 15.16
#